data_AF-A0A4Q2Y0Y0-F1
#
_entry.id   AF-A0A4Q2Y0Y0-F1
#
_cell.length_a   1.000
_cell.length_b   1.000
_cell.length_c   1.000
_cell.angle_alpha   90.00
_cell.angle_beta   90.00
_cell.angle_gamma   90.00
#
_symmetry.space_group_name_H-M   'P 1'
#
loop_
_entity.id
_entity.type
_entity.pdbx_description
1 polymer ?
#
loop_
_entity_poly.entity_id
_entity_poly.type
_entity_poly.pdbx_seq_one_letter_code
_entity_poly.pdbx_strand_id
1 'polypeptide(L)'
;MKRPETEFLFALTNPGTEKALKREVEVMGLGWRLSYQRRGFVTFKADTPFTLDSLGAGIACARRLCLSLGKSATRDEAVALLGDVSVIHHARFHDRKLQGVNGDRPLPRPAEGDLIGTVVELGEGEFWSGIHRHLPLLSPDPAGDSGIVMTGRSPSRAWLKLEEA
;
A
#
# COMPACT_ATOMS: atom_id res chain seq x y z
N MET A 1 11.86 -9.25 19.33
CA MET A 1 10.86 -8.21 18.99
C MET A 1 9.48 -8.85 18.99
N LYS A 2 8.47 -8.28 19.67
CA LYS A 2 7.08 -8.77 19.54
C LYS A 2 6.65 -8.61 18.08
N ARG A 3 5.98 -9.62 17.51
CA ARG A 3 5.38 -9.50 16.18
C ARG A 3 4.26 -8.45 16.27
N PRO A 4 4.23 -7.43 15.39
CA PRO A 4 3.12 -6.48 15.40
C PRO A 4 1.84 -7.21 15.01
N GLU A 5 0.81 -7.04 15.83
CA GLU A 5 -0.53 -7.61 15.65
C GLU A 5 -1.56 -6.48 15.68
N THR A 6 -2.56 -6.55 14.80
CA THR A 6 -3.64 -5.56 14.70
C THR A 6 -4.90 -6.20 14.16
N GLU A 7 -6.07 -5.76 14.61
CA GLU A 7 -7.34 -6.21 14.03
C GLU A 7 -7.57 -5.68 12.60
N PHE A 8 -6.75 -4.72 12.15
CA PHE A 8 -6.97 -3.99 10.90
C PHE A 8 -5.78 -4.08 9.95
N LEU A 9 -6.09 -4.24 8.67
CA LEU A 9 -5.15 -3.98 7.58
C LEU A 9 -5.75 -2.97 6.62
N PHE A 10 -4.91 -2.35 5.80
CA PHE A 10 -5.38 -1.63 4.62
C PHE A 10 -4.71 -2.14 3.35
N ALA A 11 -5.43 -1.94 2.26
CA ALA A 11 -5.02 -2.27 0.91
C ALA A 11 -5.00 -1.00 0.06
N LEU A 12 -3.91 -0.79 -0.67
CA LEU A 12 -3.87 0.14 -1.80
C LEU A 12 -4.28 -0.63 -3.04
N THR A 13 -5.16 -0.05 -3.85
CA THR A 13 -5.69 -0.66 -5.07
C THR A 13 -5.81 0.39 -6.17
N ASN A 14 -6.00 -0.06 -7.40
CA ASN A 14 -6.30 0.86 -8.49
C ASN A 14 -7.68 1.50 -8.25
N PRO A 15 -7.81 2.82 -8.43
CA PRO A 15 -9.11 3.47 -8.36
C PRO A 15 -10.13 2.81 -9.30
N GLY A 16 -11.26 2.36 -8.76
CA GLY A 16 -12.29 1.63 -9.49
C GLY A 16 -12.21 0.10 -9.37
N THR A 17 -11.12 -0.46 -8.83
CA THR A 17 -10.99 -1.90 -8.56
C THR A 17 -11.34 -2.29 -7.13
N GLU A 18 -11.83 -1.37 -6.30
CA GLU A 18 -12.18 -1.64 -4.89
C GLU A 18 -13.26 -2.73 -4.75
N LYS A 19 -14.21 -2.78 -5.68
CA LYS A 19 -15.23 -3.85 -5.72
C LYS A 19 -14.60 -5.20 -6.05
N ALA A 20 -13.67 -5.25 -7.00
CA ALA A 20 -12.96 -6.47 -7.37
C ALA A 20 -12.09 -6.97 -6.21
N LEU A 21 -11.36 -6.07 -5.54
CA LEU A 21 -10.59 -6.38 -4.33
C LEU A 21 -11.45 -7.01 -3.22
N LYS A 22 -12.60 -6.41 -2.91
CA LYS A 22 -13.52 -6.96 -1.90
C LYS A 22 -14.07 -8.33 -2.31
N ARG A 23 -14.37 -8.51 -3.59
CA ARG A 23 -14.85 -9.79 -4.11
C ARG A 23 -13.77 -10.86 -4.08
N GLU A 24 -12.52 -10.51 -4.36
CA GLU A 24 -11.37 -11.40 -4.26
C GLU A 24 -11.18 -11.90 -2.83
N VAL A 25 -11.16 -10.98 -1.85
CA VAL A 25 -11.11 -11.31 -0.42
C VAL A 25 -12.23 -12.26 0.00
N GLU A 26 -13.45 -12.03 -0.48
CA GLU A 26 -14.63 -12.87 -0.20
C GLU A 26 -14.49 -14.27 -0.83
N VAL A 27 -14.14 -14.35 -2.11
CA VAL A 27 -14.00 -15.62 -2.86
C VAL A 27 -12.86 -16.47 -2.31
N MET A 28 -11.79 -15.84 -1.83
CA MET A 28 -10.67 -16.51 -1.18
C MET A 28 -11.01 -17.00 0.25
N GLY A 29 -12.19 -16.67 0.78
CA GLY A 29 -12.63 -17.12 2.09
C GLY A 29 -11.79 -16.56 3.24
N LEU A 30 -11.16 -15.39 3.06
CA LEU A 30 -10.21 -14.83 4.03
C LEU A 30 -10.90 -14.35 5.33
N GLY A 31 -12.22 -14.18 5.31
CA GLY A 31 -13.01 -13.74 6.46
C GLY A 31 -12.82 -12.26 6.81
N TRP A 32 -12.23 -11.45 5.92
CA TRP A 32 -12.00 -10.04 6.19
C TRP A 32 -13.25 -9.22 5.87
N ARG A 33 -13.64 -8.37 6.82
CA ARG A 33 -14.82 -7.51 6.74
C ARG A 33 -14.40 -6.09 6.40
N LEU A 34 -15.11 -5.47 5.46
CA LEU A 34 -14.87 -4.05 5.12
C LEU A 34 -15.04 -3.17 6.37
N SER A 35 -14.07 -2.29 6.64
CA SER A 35 -14.14 -1.34 7.76
C SER A 35 -14.16 0.11 7.32
N TYR A 36 -13.43 0.47 6.27
CA TYR A 36 -13.39 1.83 5.71
C TYR A 36 -13.02 1.78 4.23
N GLN A 37 -13.50 2.76 3.45
CA GLN A 37 -13.17 2.85 2.04
C GLN A 37 -13.04 4.31 1.60
N ARG A 38 -11.95 4.57 0.87
CA ARG A 38 -11.80 5.72 -0.02
C ARG A 38 -11.36 5.21 -1.39
N ARG A 39 -11.35 6.10 -2.38
CA ARG A 39 -10.93 5.74 -3.73
C ARG A 39 -9.46 5.32 -3.74
N GLY A 40 -9.17 4.12 -4.22
CA GLY A 40 -7.86 3.47 -4.19
C GLY A 40 -7.43 2.91 -2.83
N PHE A 41 -8.21 3.08 -1.76
CA PHE A 41 -7.81 2.71 -0.40
C PHE A 41 -8.95 1.98 0.33
N VAL A 42 -8.69 0.75 0.79
CA VAL A 42 -9.71 -0.07 1.47
C VAL A 42 -9.11 -0.61 2.76
N THR A 43 -9.81 -0.47 3.88
CA THR A 43 -9.42 -1.13 5.14
C THR A 43 -10.34 -2.30 5.42
N PHE A 44 -9.75 -3.32 6.03
CA PHE A 44 -10.45 -4.51 6.46
C PHE A 44 -10.20 -4.77 7.93
N LYS A 45 -11.20 -5.36 8.60
CA LYS A 45 -11.11 -5.92 9.94
C LYS A 45 -11.27 -7.43 9.87
N ALA A 46 -10.55 -8.17 10.70
CA ALA A 46 -10.77 -9.61 10.92
C ALA A 46 -11.05 -9.88 12.39
N ASP A 47 -11.65 -11.05 12.67
CA ASP A 47 -11.93 -11.49 14.05
C ASP A 47 -10.66 -12.06 14.72
N THR A 48 -9.72 -12.57 13.90
CA THR A 48 -8.35 -12.92 14.32
C THR A 48 -7.40 -11.78 13.95
N PRO A 49 -6.50 -11.35 14.84
CA PRO A 49 -5.52 -10.32 14.52
C PRO A 49 -4.67 -10.65 13.30
N PHE A 50 -4.46 -9.65 12.45
CA PHE A 50 -3.49 -9.71 11.37
C PHE A 50 -2.08 -9.65 11.92
N THR A 51 -1.19 -10.40 11.28
CA THR A 51 0.25 -10.34 11.48
C THR A 51 0.94 -10.03 10.16
N LEU A 52 2.25 -9.80 10.16
CA LEU A 52 3.00 -9.60 8.90
C LEU A 52 2.84 -10.78 7.94
N ASP A 53 2.64 -11.99 8.46
CA ASP A 53 2.44 -13.20 7.66
C ASP A 53 1.07 -13.18 6.94
N SER A 54 0.07 -12.51 7.52
CA SER A 54 -1.25 -12.33 6.90
C SER A 54 -1.21 -11.50 5.61
N LEU A 55 -0.16 -10.69 5.41
CA LEU A 55 0.00 -9.85 4.22
C LEU A 55 0.44 -10.67 2.99
N GLY A 56 0.85 -11.93 3.17
CA GLY A 56 1.22 -12.86 2.11
C GLY A 56 0.04 -13.51 1.36
N ALA A 57 -1.20 -13.06 1.58
CA ALA A 57 -2.41 -13.68 1.05
C ALA A 57 -2.52 -13.71 -0.49
N GLY A 58 -1.65 -13.02 -1.24
CA GLY A 58 -1.60 -13.13 -2.70
C GLY A 58 -2.80 -12.48 -3.43
N ILE A 59 -3.27 -11.34 -2.93
CA ILE A 59 -4.45 -10.64 -3.45
C ILE A 59 -4.05 -9.80 -4.67
N ALA A 60 -4.47 -10.23 -5.87
CA ALA A 60 -4.09 -9.62 -7.14
C ALA A 60 -4.63 -8.20 -7.32
N CYS A 61 -5.80 -7.89 -6.75
CA CYS A 61 -6.37 -6.55 -6.82
C CYS A 61 -5.73 -5.57 -5.83
N ALA A 62 -4.81 -6.01 -4.96
CA ALA A 62 -4.07 -5.14 -4.06
C ALA A 62 -2.68 -4.82 -4.63
N ARG A 63 -2.37 -3.53 -4.81
CA ARG A 63 -1.00 -3.06 -5.10
C ARG A 63 -0.10 -3.16 -3.86
N ARG A 64 -0.71 -3.05 -2.68
CA ARG A 64 -0.05 -3.11 -1.38
C ARG A 64 -1.03 -3.56 -0.31
N LEU A 65 -0.56 -4.39 0.60
CA LEU A 65 -1.22 -4.67 1.88
C LEU A 65 -0.30 -4.19 3.00
N CYS A 66 -0.89 -3.56 4.02
CA CYS A 66 -0.16 -3.14 5.22
C CYS A 66 -0.98 -3.45 6.46
N LEU A 67 -0.31 -3.86 7.54
CA LEU A 67 -0.90 -3.82 8.88
C LEU A 67 -1.22 -2.37 9.21
N SER A 68 -2.46 -2.09 9.58
CA SER A 68 -2.90 -0.73 9.89
C SER A 68 -2.48 -0.37 11.31
N LEU A 69 -1.77 0.76 11.43
CA LEU A 69 -1.38 1.37 12.71
C LEU A 69 -2.29 2.53 13.10
N GLY A 70 -3.24 2.90 12.23
CA GLY A 70 -4.29 3.86 12.52
C GLY A 70 -4.30 5.06 11.56
N LYS A 71 -5.17 6.01 11.90
CA LYS A 71 -5.37 7.28 11.20
C LYS A 71 -4.82 8.42 12.05
N SER A 72 -4.22 9.41 11.39
CA SER A 72 -3.65 10.62 12.00
C SER A 72 -4.13 11.87 11.28
N ALA A 73 -4.09 13.01 11.98
CA ALA A 73 -4.47 14.30 11.41
C ALA A 73 -3.31 14.93 10.61
N THR A 74 -2.08 14.60 10.97
CA THR A 74 -0.88 15.12 10.30
C THR A 74 0.01 13.99 9.78
N ARG A 75 0.86 14.32 8.80
CA ARG A 75 1.86 13.40 8.26
C ARG A 75 2.87 12.98 9.34
N ASP A 76 3.30 13.92 10.18
CA ASP A 76 4.33 13.67 11.19
C ASP A 76 3.82 12.72 12.28
N GLU A 77 2.56 12.87 12.70
CA GLU A 77 1.88 11.90 13.57
C GLU A 77 1.81 10.52 12.92
N ALA A 78 1.48 10.46 11.63
CA ALA A 78 1.43 9.20 10.90
C ALA A 78 2.81 8.53 10.84
N VAL A 79 3.88 9.29 10.57
CA VAL A 79 5.26 8.80 10.58
C VAL A 79 5.65 8.28 11.97
N ALA A 80 5.29 8.98 13.03
CA ALA A 80 5.61 8.60 14.41
C ALA A 80 5.03 7.23 14.81
N LEU A 81 3.93 6.79 14.19
CA LEU A 81 3.32 5.48 14.46
C LEU A 81 4.15 4.30 13.92
N LEU A 82 5.00 4.50 12.91
CA LEU A 82 5.64 3.41 12.16
C LEU A 82 6.68 2.63 12.99
N GLY A 83 7.28 3.25 13.99
CA GLY A 83 8.39 2.67 14.76
C GLY A 83 9.67 2.52 13.92
N ASP A 84 10.42 1.46 14.17
CA ASP A 84 11.68 1.17 13.49
C ASP A 84 11.44 0.44 12.15
N VAL A 85 11.67 1.14 11.04
CA VAL A 85 11.45 0.65 9.66
C VAL A 85 12.64 1.02 8.78
N SER A 86 12.97 0.16 7.81
CA SER A 86 14.10 0.37 6.90
C SER A 86 13.86 1.57 5.97
N VAL A 87 12.62 1.73 5.49
CA VAL A 87 12.21 2.78 4.54
C VAL A 87 10.78 3.21 4.83
N ILE A 88 10.48 4.50 4.60
CA ILE A 88 9.12 5.05 4.66
C ILE A 88 8.66 5.42 3.26
N HIS A 89 7.60 4.76 2.79
CA HIS A 89 6.92 5.09 1.55
C HIS A 89 5.78 6.07 1.82
N HIS A 90 5.78 7.18 1.09
CA HIS A 90 4.67 8.11 1.09
C HIS A 90 3.81 7.89 -0.15
N ALA A 91 2.50 7.79 0.06
CA ALA A 91 1.50 7.71 -0.99
C ALA A 91 0.48 8.83 -0.81
N ARG A 92 -0.04 9.35 -1.91
CA ARG A 92 -1.14 10.32 -1.87
C ARG A 92 -2.18 10.02 -2.92
N PHE A 93 -3.44 10.32 -2.61
CA PHE A 93 -4.49 10.34 -3.62
C PHE A 93 -4.47 11.69 -4.34
N HIS A 94 -4.05 11.70 -5.61
CA HIS A 94 -3.97 12.90 -6.43
C HIS A 94 -4.31 12.57 -7.89
N ASP A 95 -4.95 13.52 -8.58
CA ASP A 95 -5.39 13.36 -9.98
C ASP A 95 -6.09 12.01 -10.23
N ARG A 96 -7.10 11.72 -9.40
CA ARG A 96 -7.94 10.53 -9.51
C ARG A 96 -7.20 9.18 -9.32
N LYS A 97 -5.94 9.16 -8.88
CA LYS A 97 -5.15 7.96 -8.59
C LYS A 97 -4.33 8.02 -7.29
N LEU A 98 -4.00 6.85 -6.75
CA LEU A 98 -2.96 6.76 -5.72
C LEU A 98 -1.59 6.81 -6.40
N GLN A 99 -0.74 7.71 -5.93
CA GLN A 99 0.59 7.96 -6.48
C GLN A 99 1.63 7.85 -5.38
N GLY A 100 2.81 7.35 -5.73
CA GLY A 100 3.98 7.48 -4.88
C GLY A 100 4.41 8.94 -4.78
N VAL A 101 4.74 9.40 -3.57
CA VAL A 101 5.37 10.71 -3.35
C VAL A 101 6.86 10.50 -3.27
N ASN A 102 7.53 10.74 -4.39
CA ASN A 102 8.99 10.74 -4.45
C ASN A 102 9.49 12.15 -4.12
N GLY A 103 10.44 12.25 -3.19
CA GLY A 103 11.18 13.50 -2.96
C GLY A 103 12.24 13.71 -4.04
N ASP A 104 13.04 14.76 -3.91
CA ASP A 104 14.13 15.07 -4.85
C ASP A 104 15.26 14.01 -4.85
N ARG A 105 15.31 13.18 -3.80
CA ARG A 105 16.25 12.07 -3.68
C ARG A 105 15.55 10.75 -3.90
N PRO A 106 16.15 9.82 -4.67
CA PRO A 106 15.68 8.44 -4.75
C PRO A 106 15.63 7.82 -3.35
N LEU A 107 14.52 7.16 -3.03
CA LEU A 107 14.45 6.35 -1.81
C LEU A 107 15.39 5.15 -1.93
N PRO A 108 16.00 4.70 -0.82
CA PRO A 108 16.73 3.45 -0.81
C PRO A 108 15.79 2.31 -1.25
N ARG A 109 16.27 1.46 -2.16
CA ARG A 109 15.48 0.34 -2.66
C ARG A 109 15.35 -0.71 -1.53
N PRO A 110 14.12 -1.10 -1.14
CA PRO A 110 13.90 -2.16 -0.16
C PRO A 110 14.60 -3.47 -0.56
N ALA A 111 15.24 -4.12 0.41
CA ALA A 111 15.73 -5.49 0.31
C ALA A 111 14.65 -6.48 0.76
N GLU A 112 14.75 -7.74 0.34
CA GLU A 112 13.86 -8.80 0.82
C GLU A 112 13.94 -8.90 2.36
N GLY A 113 12.77 -8.93 3.00
CA GLY A 113 12.66 -9.02 4.46
C GLY A 113 12.64 -7.68 5.19
N ASP A 114 12.96 -6.56 4.52
CA ASP A 114 12.88 -5.22 5.11
C ASP A 114 11.48 -4.92 5.62
N LEU A 115 11.41 -4.21 6.75
CA LEU A 115 10.15 -3.68 7.26
C LEU A 115 9.96 -2.27 6.67
N ILE A 116 8.88 -2.09 5.92
CA ILE A 116 8.59 -0.86 5.19
C ILE A 116 7.39 -0.17 5.82
N GLY A 117 7.60 1.07 6.25
CA GLY A 117 6.53 1.95 6.68
C GLY A 117 5.82 2.57 5.47
N THR A 118 4.52 2.77 5.57
CA THR A 118 3.70 3.38 4.52
C THR A 118 2.77 4.41 5.13
N VAL A 119 2.88 5.65 4.65
CA VAL A 119 1.99 6.76 5.02
C VAL A 119 1.17 7.15 3.81
N VAL A 120 -0.16 7.11 3.95
CA VAL A 120 -1.11 7.39 2.87
C VAL A 120 -1.92 8.64 3.18
N GLU A 121 -1.81 9.65 2.32
CA GLU A 121 -2.59 10.89 2.37
C GLU A 121 -3.83 10.75 1.47
N LEU A 122 -5.03 10.72 2.05
CA LEU A 122 -6.30 10.56 1.32
C LEU A 122 -7.07 11.87 1.11
N GLY A 123 -6.67 12.92 1.83
CA GLY A 123 -7.27 14.25 1.81
C GLY A 123 -6.65 15.14 2.88
N GLU A 124 -7.12 16.38 2.96
CA GLU A 124 -6.70 17.32 4.00
C GLU A 124 -6.99 16.76 5.39
N GLY A 125 -5.96 16.74 6.25
CA GLY A 125 -6.08 16.22 7.61
C GLY A 125 -6.31 14.70 7.71
N GLU A 126 -6.06 13.94 6.65
CA GLU A 126 -6.32 12.50 6.63
C GLU A 126 -5.11 11.69 6.16
N PHE A 127 -4.37 11.17 7.15
CA PHE A 127 -3.21 10.32 6.96
C PHE A 127 -3.44 8.94 7.57
N TRP A 128 -2.98 7.89 6.91
CA TRP A 128 -3.04 6.52 7.39
C TRP A 128 -1.65 5.91 7.43
N SER A 129 -1.34 5.20 8.51
CA SER A 129 -0.04 4.55 8.72
C SER A 129 -0.17 3.06 8.71
N GLY A 130 0.78 2.40 8.06
CA GLY A 130 0.87 0.95 8.11
C GLY A 130 2.27 0.43 7.81
N ILE A 131 2.47 -0.84 8.12
CA ILE A 131 3.74 -1.53 7.91
C ILE A 131 3.54 -2.82 7.12
N HIS A 132 4.54 -3.17 6.31
CA HIS A 132 4.60 -4.46 5.62
C HIS A 132 6.03 -4.96 5.53
N ARG A 133 6.19 -6.27 5.37
CA ARG A 133 7.48 -6.87 5.02
C ARG A 133 7.64 -6.84 3.52
N HIS A 134 8.79 -6.41 3.02
CA HIS A 134 9.11 -6.48 1.60
C HIS A 134 9.37 -7.94 1.20
N LEU A 135 8.73 -8.39 0.12
CA LEU A 135 8.79 -9.76 -0.40
C LEU A 135 9.14 -9.70 -1.91
N PRO A 136 9.69 -10.78 -2.51
CA PRO A 136 10.22 -10.75 -3.88
C PRO A 136 9.24 -10.29 -4.97
N LEU A 137 7.93 -10.50 -4.78
CA LEU A 137 6.88 -10.14 -5.74
C LEU A 137 6.16 -8.82 -5.42
N LEU A 138 6.62 -8.09 -4.40
CA LEU A 138 6.08 -6.77 -4.08
C LEU A 138 6.87 -5.69 -4.80
N SER A 139 6.18 -4.76 -5.46
CA SER A 139 6.85 -3.57 -6.01
C SER A 139 7.65 -2.85 -4.90
N PRO A 140 8.91 -2.47 -5.19
CA PRO A 140 9.74 -1.70 -4.26
C PRO A 140 9.34 -0.22 -4.18
N ASP A 141 8.39 0.22 -5.00
CA ASP A 141 8.08 1.64 -5.17
C ASP A 141 6.91 2.07 -4.26
N PRO A 142 6.87 3.33 -3.81
CA PRO A 142 5.74 3.87 -3.06
C PRO A 142 4.42 3.75 -3.84
N ALA A 143 3.36 3.27 -3.16
CA ALA A 143 2.06 2.96 -3.76
C ALA A 143 2.08 1.93 -4.92
N GLY A 144 3.21 1.25 -5.15
CA GLY A 144 3.45 0.42 -6.33
C GLY A 144 3.59 1.23 -7.62
N ASP A 145 3.89 2.53 -7.53
CA ASP A 145 4.01 3.45 -8.66
C ASP A 145 5.49 3.71 -8.96
N SER A 146 6.02 3.01 -9.98
CA SER A 146 7.43 3.09 -10.41
C SER A 146 7.79 4.40 -11.09
N GLY A 147 6.83 5.29 -11.35
CA GLY A 147 7.08 6.60 -11.95
C GLY A 147 7.62 6.53 -13.39
N ILE A 148 7.45 5.41 -14.08
CA ILE A 148 7.96 5.22 -15.44
C ILE A 148 7.32 6.25 -16.39
N VAL A 149 8.17 6.97 -17.11
CA VAL A 149 7.77 7.96 -18.11
C VAL A 149 7.90 7.36 -19.50
N MET A 150 6.85 7.50 -20.32
CA MET A 150 6.87 7.01 -21.69
C MET A 150 7.88 7.79 -22.53
N THR A 151 8.79 7.09 -23.21
CA THR A 151 9.75 7.74 -24.09
C THR A 151 9.08 8.19 -25.40
N GLY A 152 9.60 9.24 -26.04
CA GLY A 152 9.10 9.68 -27.35
C GLY A 152 9.31 8.69 -28.50
N ARG A 153 10.13 7.65 -28.28
CA ARG A 153 10.36 6.56 -29.25
C ARG A 153 9.41 5.39 -29.07
N SER A 154 8.67 5.34 -27.96
CA SER A 154 7.76 4.24 -27.68
C SER A 154 6.59 4.27 -28.68
N PRO A 155 6.29 3.16 -29.38
CA PRO A 155 5.27 3.14 -30.43
C PRO A 155 3.84 3.28 -29.88
N SER A 156 3.64 3.01 -28.58
CA SER A 156 2.36 3.19 -27.91
C SER A 156 2.50 3.22 -26.38
N ARG A 157 1.42 3.61 -25.70
CA ARG A 157 1.29 3.56 -24.24
C ARG A 157 1.32 2.15 -23.66
N ALA A 158 1.13 1.10 -24.48
CA ALA A 158 1.22 -0.28 -24.01
C ALA A 158 2.64 -0.63 -23.53
N TRP A 159 3.66 0.07 -24.02
CA TRP A 159 5.04 -0.05 -23.56
C TRP A 159 5.16 0.13 -22.04
N LEU A 160 4.44 1.11 -21.45
CA LEU A 160 4.46 1.35 -20.00
C LEU A 160 4.03 0.13 -19.18
N LYS A 161 3.10 -0.68 -19.69
CA LYS A 161 2.63 -1.88 -18.99
C LYS A 161 3.68 -2.99 -18.99
N LEU A 162 4.49 -3.07 -20.05
CA LEU A 162 5.56 -4.06 -20.15
C LEU A 162 6.75 -3.66 -19.27
N GLU A 163 7.03 -2.37 -19.14
CA GLU A 163 8.11 -1.87 -18.27
C GLU A 163 7.75 -1.89 -16.78
N GLU A 164 6.45 -1.85 -16.43
CA GLU A 164 5.99 -1.97 -15.04
C GLU A 164 5.96 -3.43 -14.54
N ALA A 165 5.87 -4.41 -15.45
CA ALA A 165 5.68 -5.84 -15.16
C ALA A 165 6.99 -6.56 -14.79
#